data_AF-B0THH7-F1
#
_entry.id   AF-B0THH7-F1
#
_cell.length_a   1.000
_cell.length_b   1.000
_cell.length_c   1.000
_cell.angle_alpha   90.00
_cell.angle_beta   90.00
_cell.angle_gamma   90.00
#
_symmetry.space_group_name_H-M   'P 1'
#
loop_
_entity.id
_entity.type
_entity.pdbx_description
1 polymer ?
#
loop_
_entity_poly.entity_id
_entity_poly.type
_entity_poly.pdbx_seq_one_letter_code
_entity_poly.pdbx_strand_id
1 'polypeptide(L)'
;MISAQDRRTVVELIKEANINGARISKACKVLSISRRTYERWNKSGDEIADRRPLAQRPVPKNKLTEEERQEVLNTVNQKEYSSLPPKTDAKQPGSRRLRSERSEES
;
A
#
# COMPACT_ATOMS: atom_id res chain seq x y z
N MET A 1 9.79 -3.40 7.93
CA MET A 1 8.84 -4.52 8.17
C MET A 1 9.67 -5.79 8.21
N ILE A 2 9.49 -6.67 9.20
CA ILE A 2 10.26 -7.93 9.28
C ILE A 2 9.87 -8.80 8.08
N SER A 3 10.85 -9.33 7.34
CA SER A 3 10.58 -10.06 6.10
C SER A 3 9.81 -11.36 6.37
N ALA A 4 9.21 -11.97 5.34
CA ALA A 4 8.58 -13.29 5.51
C ALA A 4 9.61 -14.34 5.96
N GLN A 5 10.84 -14.26 5.44
CA GLN A 5 11.91 -15.19 5.77
C GLN A 5 12.37 -15.05 7.22
N ASP A 6 12.58 -13.82 7.70
CA ASP A 6 12.99 -13.57 9.09
C ASP A 6 11.94 -14.03 10.10
N ARG A 7 10.66 -14.02 9.72
CA ARG A 7 9.58 -14.52 10.59
C ARG A 7 9.62 -16.03 10.73
N ARG A 8 9.93 -16.75 9.64
CA ARG A 8 10.10 -18.21 9.66
C ARG A 8 11.25 -18.62 10.56
N THR A 9 12.41 -18.00 10.37
CA THR A 9 13.61 -18.29 11.17
C THR A 9 13.35 -18.02 12.65
N VAL A 10 12.69 -16.90 12.99
CA VAL A 10 12.31 -16.61 14.38
C VAL A 10 11.36 -17.65 14.97
N VAL A 11 10.37 -18.12 14.20
CA VAL A 11 9.44 -19.17 14.68
C VAL A 11 10.17 -20.49 14.89
N GLU A 12 11.08 -20.87 13.99
CA GLU A 12 11.91 -22.08 14.10
C GLU A 12 12.82 -22.04 15.34
N LEU A 13 13.55 -20.93 15.53
CA LEU A 13 14.43 -20.76 16.70
C LEU A 13 13.68 -20.81 18.03
N ILE A 14 12.47 -20.23 18.08
CA ILE A 14 11.63 -20.30 19.29
C ILE A 14 11.11 -21.72 19.54
N LYS A 15 10.76 -22.46 18.47
CA LYS A 15 10.34 -23.86 18.57
C LYS A 15 11.50 -24.74 19.07
N GLU A 16 12.68 -24.56 18.50
CA GLU A 16 13.90 -25.27 18.92
C GLU A 16 14.24 -25.00 20.38
N ALA A 17 14.25 -23.72 20.79
CA ALA A 17 14.46 -23.35 22.19
C ALA A 17 13.40 -23.98 23.12
N ASN A 18 12.15 -24.08 22.68
CA ASN A 18 11.09 -24.70 23.45
C ASN A 18 11.23 -26.23 23.56
N ILE A 19 11.70 -26.90 22.50
CA ILE A 19 12.04 -28.33 22.53
C ILE A 19 13.18 -28.59 23.52
N ASN A 20 14.17 -27.68 23.56
CA ASN A 20 15.26 -27.70 24.54
C ASN A 20 14.83 -27.28 25.97
N GLY A 21 13.53 -27.10 26.23
CA GLY A 21 12.96 -26.85 27.55
C GLY A 21 12.79 -25.38 27.93
N ALA A 22 13.11 -24.44 27.05
CA ALA A 22 12.89 -23.01 27.33
C ALA A 22 11.41 -22.64 27.19
N ARG A 23 10.85 -21.92 28.17
CA ARG A 23 9.49 -21.37 28.03
C ARG A 23 9.42 -20.43 26.83
N ILE A 24 8.39 -20.59 25.99
CA ILE A 24 8.12 -19.72 24.83
C ILE A 24 8.19 -18.22 25.19
N SER A 25 7.67 -17.83 26.35
CA SER A 25 7.72 -16.44 26.83
C SER A 25 9.14 -15.92 27.10
N LYS A 26 10.05 -16.78 27.55
CA LYS A 26 11.47 -16.46 27.76
C LYS A 26 12.20 -16.38 26.41
N ALA A 27 11.96 -17.33 25.51
CA ALA A 27 12.53 -17.32 24.16
C ALA A 27 12.11 -16.08 23.36
N CYS A 28 10.82 -15.70 23.42
CA CYS A 28 10.31 -14.48 22.80
C CYS A 28 10.99 -13.21 23.35
N LYS A 29 11.28 -13.18 24.66
CA LYS A 29 11.96 -12.06 25.32
C LYS A 29 13.39 -11.84 24.82
N VAL A 30 14.13 -12.92 24.55
CA VAL A 30 15.51 -12.84 24.02
C VAL A 30 15.51 -12.21 22.63
N LEU A 31 14.55 -12.58 21.79
CA LEU A 31 14.39 -12.03 20.44
C LEU A 31 13.64 -10.69 20.42
N SER A 32 13.36 -10.10 21.59
CA SER A 32 12.62 -8.83 21.74
C SER A 32 11.27 -8.80 21.01
N ILE A 33 10.60 -9.95 20.92
CA ILE A 33 9.25 -10.05 20.35
C ILE A 33 8.22 -10.38 21.43
N SER A 34 6.99 -9.94 21.22
CA SER A 34 5.89 -10.34 22.10
C SER A 34 5.46 -11.77 21.80
N ARG A 35 4.96 -12.46 22.84
CA ARG A 35 4.31 -13.78 22.68
C ARG A 35 3.17 -13.73 21.66
N ARG A 36 2.39 -12.64 21.65
CA ARG A 36 1.29 -12.44 20.70
C ARG A 36 1.80 -12.37 19.25
N THR A 37 2.97 -11.78 19.03
CA THR A 37 3.62 -11.71 17.71
C THR A 37 4.01 -13.11 17.23
N TYR A 38 4.65 -13.89 18.12
CA TYR A 38 4.98 -15.29 17.84
C TYR A 38 3.74 -16.13 17.53
N GLU A 39 2.71 -16.07 18.39
CA GLU A 39 1.47 -16.83 18.19
C GLU A 39 0.78 -16.48 16.88
N ARG A 40 0.79 -15.19 16.50
CA ARG A 40 0.26 -14.74 15.21
C ARG A 40 1.05 -15.32 14.04
N TRP A 41 2.38 -15.30 14.08
CA TRP A 41 3.21 -15.88 13.02
C TRP A 41 3.06 -17.41 12.95
N ASN A 42 2.93 -18.07 14.10
CA ASN A 42 2.74 -19.52 14.16
C ASN A 42 1.34 -19.96 13.68
N LYS A 43 0.27 -19.18 13.96
CA LYS A 43 -1.10 -19.48 13.50
C LYS A 43 -1.34 -19.22 12.03
N SER A 44 -0.79 -18.12 11.50
CA SER A 44 -1.09 -17.69 10.13
C SER A 44 -0.23 -18.38 9.07
N GLY A 45 0.74 -19.22 9.45
CA GLY A 45 1.64 -19.89 8.51
C GLY A 45 2.40 -18.92 7.60
N ASP A 46 2.93 -19.44 6.49
CA ASP A 46 3.69 -18.71 5.47
C ASP A 46 2.90 -17.61 4.74
N GLU A 47 1.59 -17.54 4.97
CA GLU A 47 0.65 -16.67 4.27
C GLU A 47 0.74 -15.18 4.61
N ILE A 48 1.62 -14.79 5.53
CA ILE A 48 1.87 -13.39 5.86
C ILE A 48 3.01 -12.78 5.02
N ALA A 49 3.37 -13.33 3.87
CA ALA A 49 4.10 -12.54 2.88
C ALA A 49 3.30 -11.25 2.57
N ASP A 50 3.99 -10.14 2.30
CA ASP A 50 3.29 -8.92 1.92
C ASP A 50 2.50 -9.22 0.63
N ARG A 51 1.17 -9.16 0.70
CA ARG A 51 0.28 -9.41 -0.44
C ARG A 51 0.06 -8.15 -1.27
N ARG A 52 0.52 -6.97 -0.82
CA ARG A 52 0.41 -5.71 -1.58
C ARG A 52 1.05 -5.76 -2.97
N PRO A 53 2.19 -6.46 -3.18
CA PRO A 53 2.77 -6.65 -4.52
C PRO A 53 1.97 -7.62 -5.39
N LEU A 54 1.35 -8.62 -4.77
CA LEU A 54 0.57 -9.67 -5.46
C LEU A 54 -0.88 -9.26 -5.72
N ALA A 55 -1.33 -8.15 -5.14
CA ALA A 55 -2.68 -7.65 -5.32
C ALA A 55 -2.88 -7.22 -6.79
N GLN A 56 -3.87 -7.83 -7.45
CA GLN A 56 -4.28 -7.37 -8.77
C GLN A 56 -4.80 -5.93 -8.65
N ARG A 57 -4.14 -5.00 -9.35
CA ARG A 57 -4.52 -3.60 -9.44
C ARG A 57 -5.16 -3.36 -10.81
N PRO A 58 -6.48 -3.57 -10.96
CA PRO A 58 -7.15 -3.22 -12.19
C PRO A 58 -6.96 -1.72 -12.46
N VAL A 59 -6.92 -1.37 -13.75
CA VAL A 59 -6.84 0.03 -14.16
C VAL A 59 -8.04 0.79 -13.56
N PRO A 60 -7.82 1.87 -12.79
CA PRO A 60 -8.92 2.65 -12.27
C PRO A 60 -9.69 3.26 -13.44
N LYS A 61 -11.03 3.34 -13.32
CA LYS A 61 -11.91 3.91 -14.36
C LYS A 61 -11.53 5.34 -14.76
N ASN A 62 -10.89 6.07 -13.85
CA ASN A 62 -10.44 7.45 -14.04
C ASN A 62 -8.96 7.54 -14.43
N LYS A 63 -8.37 6.49 -15.00
CA LYS A 63 -7.01 6.54 -15.50
C LYS A 63 -6.98 7.50 -16.69
N LEU A 64 -6.21 8.58 -16.57
CA LEU A 64 -5.95 9.51 -17.66
C LEU A 64 -5.43 8.74 -18.87
N THR A 65 -5.98 9.03 -20.05
CA THR A 65 -5.44 8.57 -21.33
C THR A 65 -4.06 9.20 -21.56
N GLU A 66 -3.30 8.65 -22.50
CA GLU A 66 -1.97 9.21 -22.82
C GLU A 66 -2.08 10.64 -23.37
N GLU A 67 -3.14 10.92 -24.12
CA GLU A 67 -3.48 12.25 -24.63
C GLU A 67 -3.77 13.23 -23.49
N GLU A 68 -4.64 12.84 -22.55
CA GLU A 68 -4.98 13.67 -21.37
C GLU A 68 -3.74 13.93 -20.49
N ARG A 69 -2.82 12.94 -20.38
CA ARG A 69 -1.55 13.13 -19.66
C ARG A 69 -0.65 14.15 -20.35
N GLN A 70 -0.53 14.08 -21.67
CA GLN A 70 0.27 15.04 -22.44
C GLN A 70 -0.32 16.44 -22.36
N GLU A 71 -1.65 16.58 -22.39
CA GLU A 71 -2.34 17.86 -22.20
C GLU A 71 -2.04 18.47 -20.83
N VAL A 72 -2.08 17.67 -19.76
CA VAL A 72 -1.71 18.12 -18.41
C VAL A 72 -0.25 18.54 -18.34
N LEU A 73 0.68 17.76 -18.92
CA LEU A 73 2.10 18.10 -18.94
C LEU A 73 2.38 19.38 -19.72
N ASN A 74 1.75 19.54 -20.88
CA ASN A 74 1.87 20.75 -21.71
C ASN A 74 1.35 21.97 -20.95
N THR A 75 0.21 21.84 -20.27
CA THR A 75 -0.40 22.93 -19.48
C THR A 75 0.48 23.33 -18.30
N VAL A 76 1.01 22.37 -17.54
CA VAL A 76 1.91 22.67 -16.41
C VAL A 76 3.23 23.30 -16.88
N ASN A 77 3.73 22.91 -18.05
CA ASN A 77 4.96 23.45 -18.63
C ASN A 77 4.79 24.80 -19.35
N GLN A 78 3.57 25.34 -19.45
CA GLN A 78 3.37 26.68 -20.00
C GLN A 78 3.98 27.75 -19.08
N LYS A 79 4.56 28.79 -19.68
CA LYS A 79 5.21 29.92 -18.98
C LYS A 79 4.32 30.57 -17.92
N GLU A 80 3.01 30.59 -18.15
CA GLU A 80 2.00 31.16 -17.26
C GLU A 80 1.89 30.40 -15.93
N TYR A 81 2.14 29.09 -15.94
CA TYR A 81 2.03 28.21 -14.76
C TYR A 81 3.38 27.77 -14.19
N SER A 82 4.49 28.03 -14.91
CA SER A 82 5.85 27.63 -14.53
C SER A 82 6.35 28.23 -13.20
N SER A 83 5.77 29.34 -12.74
CA SER A 83 6.16 30.02 -11.49
C SER A 83 5.17 29.82 -10.35
N LEU A 84 4.05 29.14 -10.60
CA LEU A 84 2.99 28.94 -9.62
C LEU A 84 3.22 27.64 -8.83
N PRO A 85 3.05 27.66 -7.49
CA PRO A 85 3.10 26.45 -6.70
C PRO A 85 1.89 25.56 -7.04
N PRO A 86 2.04 24.22 -7.04
CA PRO A 86 0.99 23.28 -7.47
C PRO A 86 -0.29 23.30 -6.63
N LYS A 87 -0.36 24.12 -5.58
CA LYS A 87 -1.41 24.14 -4.56
C LYS A 87 -2.37 25.33 -4.65
N THR A 88 -2.12 26.31 -5.52
CA THR A 88 -3.02 27.46 -5.71
C THR A 88 -4.07 27.12 -6.76
N ASP A 89 -5.32 26.98 -6.33
CA ASP A 89 -6.67 27.09 -6.93
C ASP A 89 -6.89 27.32 -8.45
N ALA A 90 -5.92 27.04 -9.31
CA ALA A 90 -6.08 27.04 -10.75
C ALA A 90 -6.93 25.82 -11.10
N LYS A 91 -8.21 26.06 -11.37
CA LYS A 91 -9.09 25.07 -11.97
C LYS A 91 -8.43 24.60 -13.27
N GLN A 92 -7.86 23.41 -13.23
CA GLN A 92 -7.31 22.73 -14.40
C GLN A 92 -8.40 22.71 -15.48
N PRO A 93 -8.15 23.25 -16.70
CA PRO A 93 -9.07 23.08 -17.80
C PRO A 93 -9.20 21.58 -18.06
N GLY A 94 -10.41 21.02 -17.87
CA GLY A 94 -10.64 19.58 -17.90
C GLY A 94 -11.15 18.95 -16.61
N SER A 95 -11.40 19.71 -15.54
CA SER A 95 -12.15 19.20 -14.38
C SER A 95 -13.62 18.90 -14.76
N ARG A 96 -13.86 17.73 -15.39
CA ARG A 96 -15.18 17.20 -15.74
C ARG A 96 -16.04 17.14 -14.48
N ARG A 97 -16.88 18.16 -14.26
CA ARG A 97 -18.12 17.99 -13.49
C ARG A 97 -19.10 17.29 -14.42
N LEU A 98 -19.08 15.95 -14.43
CA LEU A 98 -20.22 15.19 -14.91
C LEU A 98 -21.31 15.27 -13.84
N ARG A 99 -22.05 16.37 -13.80
CA ARG A 99 -23.36 16.42 -13.14
C ARG A 99 -24.37 16.21 -14.26
N SER A 100 -24.95 15.01 -14.26
CA SER A 100 -26.05 14.60 -15.13
C SER A 100 -27.13 15.68 -15.22
N GLU A 101 -27.27 16.29 -16.38
CA GLU A 101 -28.52 16.96 -16.74
C GLU A 101 -29.54 15.87 -17.03
N ARG A 102 -30.48 15.77 -16.10
CA ARG A 102 -31.62 14.88 -16.08
C ARG A 102 -32.64 15.45 -17.06
N SER A 103 -32.77 14.79 -18.20
CA SER A 103 -34.02 14.51 -18.91
C SER A 103 -35.18 15.47 -18.62
N GLU A 104 -35.27 16.56 -19.38
CA GLU A 104 -36.53 17.16 -19.76
C GLU A 104 -36.53 17.24 -21.29
N GLU A 105 -37.20 16.30 -21.96
CA GLU A 105 -38.08 16.65 -23.08
C GLU A 105 -38.95 15.46 -23.51
N SER A 106 -40.26 15.71 -23.36
CA SER A 106 -41.47 15.20 -24.04
C SER A 106 -41.77 13.70 -24.08
#